data_AF-A0A7L5ZIJ0-F1
#
_entry.id   AF-A0A7L5ZIJ0-F1
#
_cell.length_a   1.000
_cell.length_b   1.000
_cell.length_c   1.000
_cell.angle_alpha   90.00
_cell.angle_beta   90.00
_cell.angle_gamma   90.00
#
_symmetry.space_group_name_H-M   'P 1'
#
loop_
_entity.id
_entity.type
_entity.pdbx_description
1 polymer ?
#
loop_
_entity_poly.entity_id
_entity_poly.type
_entity_poly.pdbx_seq_one_letter_code
_entity_poly.pdbx_strand_id
1 'polypeptide(L)'
;MVERWADDLFTDLERQAPQLTGTGVERFRALLALATSWKVARIDSAMASVPLLYKPENLELRHRLFDTWTARMRRLVLPIVEQGQADGSLDVTDPAATTDVVLAMMVDGSARLTDRAFAAPTEDEYLQIFTSGAPALLRGVERVLGAAPGTFVQAQDFTETYRAMRAPFLAALHGTHPTRSVR
;
A
#
# COMPACT_ATOMS: atom_id res chain seq x y z
N MET A 1 13.93 11.90 -2.97
CA MET A 1 13.06 12.00 -1.76
C MET A 1 12.15 10.78 -1.68
N VAL A 2 11.37 10.49 -2.72
CA VAL A 2 10.49 9.30 -2.81
C VAL A 2 11.24 7.98 -2.72
N GLU A 3 12.36 7.86 -3.44
CA GLU A 3 13.24 6.67 -3.33
C GLU A 3 13.72 6.45 -1.91
N ARG A 4 14.27 7.50 -1.26
CA ARG A 4 14.70 7.43 0.14
C ARG A 4 13.56 7.04 1.09
N TRP A 5 12.37 7.61 0.92
CA TRP A 5 11.22 7.24 1.74
C TRP A 5 10.84 5.76 1.57
N ALA A 6 10.83 5.26 0.35
CA ALA A 6 10.58 3.83 0.09
C ALA A 6 11.73 2.96 0.61
N ASP A 7 12.97 3.39 0.46
CA ASP A 7 14.15 2.70 0.98
C ASP A 7 14.10 2.57 2.50
N ASP A 8 13.71 3.63 3.20
CA ASP A 8 13.55 3.62 4.65
C ASP A 8 12.43 2.65 5.07
N LEU A 9 11.30 2.63 4.35
CA LEU A 9 10.23 1.66 4.59
C LEU A 9 10.74 0.24 4.43
N PHE A 10 11.34 -0.08 3.29
CA PHE A 10 11.78 -1.43 3.00
C PHE A 10 12.94 -1.86 3.92
N THR A 11 13.87 -0.97 4.25
CA THR A 11 14.94 -1.27 5.22
C THR A 11 14.35 -1.64 6.58
N ASP A 12 13.32 -0.90 7.01
CA ASP A 12 12.64 -1.18 8.27
C ASP A 12 11.87 -2.51 8.23
N LEU A 13 11.16 -2.79 7.13
CA LEU A 13 10.47 -4.05 6.92
C LEU A 13 11.44 -5.24 6.79
N GLU A 14 12.54 -5.11 6.06
CA GLU A 14 13.59 -6.12 5.90
C GLU A 14 14.27 -6.45 7.23
N ARG A 15 14.39 -5.47 8.12
CA ARG A 15 14.90 -5.67 9.49
C ARG A 15 13.90 -6.38 10.40
N GLN A 16 12.61 -6.08 10.26
CA GLN A 16 11.56 -6.60 11.15
C GLN A 16 10.95 -7.92 10.70
N ALA A 17 10.82 -8.16 9.38
CA ALA A 17 10.17 -9.34 8.82
C ALA A 17 10.76 -10.68 9.33
N PRO A 18 12.10 -10.85 9.47
CA PRO A 18 12.67 -12.07 10.04
C PRO A 18 12.29 -12.34 11.49
N GLN A 19 11.85 -11.31 12.22
CA GLN A 19 11.47 -11.39 13.64
C GLN A 19 9.99 -11.76 13.83
N LEU A 20 9.21 -11.79 12.74
CA LEU A 20 7.81 -12.17 12.79
C LEU A 20 7.68 -13.64 13.18
N THR A 21 6.75 -13.95 14.08
CA THR A 21 6.50 -15.30 14.59
C THR A 21 5.11 -15.78 14.19
N GLY A 22 4.89 -17.09 14.31
CA GLY A 22 3.63 -17.73 13.94
C GLY A 22 3.65 -18.34 12.53
N THR A 23 2.45 -18.73 12.10
CA THR A 23 2.14 -19.30 10.78
C THR A 23 2.34 -18.28 9.65
N GLY A 24 2.39 -18.74 8.41
CA GLY A 24 2.51 -17.87 7.24
C GLY A 24 1.40 -16.81 7.19
N VAL A 25 0.16 -17.17 7.49
CA VAL A 25 -0.96 -16.21 7.54
C VAL A 25 -0.78 -15.15 8.63
N GLU A 26 -0.30 -15.54 9.83
CA GLU A 26 -0.05 -14.62 10.93
C GLU A 26 1.09 -13.66 10.62
N ARG A 27 2.17 -14.16 10.01
CA ARG A 27 3.32 -13.38 9.54
C ARG A 27 2.90 -12.40 8.44
N PHE A 28 2.07 -12.83 7.49
CA PHE A 28 1.59 -11.95 6.42
C PHE A 28 0.75 -10.81 7.01
N ARG A 29 -0.19 -11.12 7.90
CA ARG A 29 -1.01 -10.13 8.60
C ARG A 29 -0.13 -9.15 9.39
N ALA A 30 0.89 -9.64 10.10
CA ALA A 30 1.81 -8.80 10.84
C ALA A 30 2.65 -7.90 9.93
N LEU A 31 3.12 -8.40 8.77
CA LEU A 31 3.84 -7.60 7.79
C LEU A 31 2.98 -6.46 7.24
N LEU A 32 1.70 -6.73 6.92
CA LEU A 32 0.75 -5.68 6.51
C LEU A 32 0.55 -4.62 7.60
N ALA A 33 0.44 -5.05 8.86
CA ALA A 33 0.28 -4.14 9.99
C ALA A 33 1.52 -3.27 10.20
N LEU A 34 2.73 -3.84 10.10
CA LEU A 34 3.99 -3.10 10.16
C LEU A 34 4.10 -2.07 9.05
N ALA A 35 3.80 -2.46 7.80
CA ALA A 35 3.85 -1.54 6.67
C ALA A 35 2.82 -0.39 6.83
N THR A 36 1.63 -0.70 7.35
CA THR A 36 0.57 0.29 7.59
C THR A 36 0.98 1.26 8.70
N SER A 37 1.43 0.75 9.85
CA SER A 37 1.83 1.59 10.98
C SER A 37 3.02 2.49 10.63
N TRP A 38 3.99 1.97 9.88
CA TRP A 38 5.13 2.74 9.41
C TRP A 38 4.71 3.91 8.52
N LYS A 39 3.78 3.69 7.58
CA LYS A 39 3.25 4.70 6.66
C LYS A 39 2.45 5.77 7.39
N VAL A 40 1.57 5.36 8.31
CA VAL A 40 0.72 6.27 9.10
C VAL A 40 1.58 7.17 9.98
N ALA A 41 2.60 6.62 10.64
CA ALA A 41 3.53 7.40 11.48
C ALA A 41 4.37 8.43 10.69
N ARG A 42 4.38 8.34 9.35
CA ARG A 42 5.17 9.17 8.43
C ARG A 42 4.32 9.77 7.33
N ILE A 43 3.04 10.00 7.61
CA ILE A 43 2.06 10.42 6.60
C ILE A 43 2.49 11.72 5.91
N ASP A 44 3.02 12.70 6.65
CA ASP A 44 3.50 13.96 6.07
C ASP A 44 4.64 13.77 5.06
N SER A 45 5.56 12.85 5.36
CA SER A 45 6.68 12.50 4.48
C SER A 45 6.20 11.74 3.23
N ALA A 46 5.20 10.86 3.40
CA ALA A 46 4.53 10.19 2.29
C ALA A 46 3.80 11.21 1.38
N MET A 47 3.13 12.20 1.98
CA MET A 47 2.43 13.25 1.25
C MET A 47 3.37 14.17 0.45
N ALA A 48 4.60 14.41 0.92
CA ALA A 48 5.60 15.15 0.15
C ALA A 48 6.02 14.43 -1.15
N SER A 49 5.85 13.11 -1.20
CA SER A 49 6.22 12.26 -2.34
C SER A 49 5.15 12.20 -3.43
N VAL A 50 3.91 12.53 -3.09
CA VAL A 50 2.74 12.48 -3.94
C VAL A 50 2.89 13.26 -5.25
N PRO A 51 3.27 14.56 -5.28
CA PRO A 51 3.37 15.29 -6.54
C PRO A 51 4.38 14.68 -7.51
N LEU A 52 5.47 14.07 -6.99
CA LEU A 52 6.42 13.37 -7.84
C LEU A 52 5.81 12.08 -8.41
N LEU A 53 4.96 11.37 -7.67
CA LEU A 53 4.40 10.10 -8.12
C LEU A 53 3.18 10.25 -9.03
N TYR A 54 2.32 11.23 -8.77
CA TYR A 54 0.96 11.25 -9.35
C TYR A 54 0.73 12.33 -10.41
N LYS A 55 1.73 13.18 -10.68
CA LYS A 55 1.68 14.08 -11.84
C LYS A 55 1.82 13.28 -13.15
N PRO A 56 1.05 13.60 -14.21
CA PRO A 56 1.06 12.83 -15.46
C PRO A 56 2.44 12.69 -16.09
N GLU A 57 3.27 13.74 -16.02
CA GLU A 57 4.63 13.75 -16.56
C GLU A 57 5.58 12.76 -15.87
N ASN A 58 5.24 12.27 -14.67
CA ASN A 58 6.06 11.34 -13.91
C ASN A 58 5.63 9.88 -14.05
N LEU A 59 4.73 9.56 -15.00
CA LEU A 59 4.20 8.21 -15.18
C LEU A 59 5.31 7.16 -15.38
N GLU A 60 6.29 7.43 -16.25
CA GLU A 60 7.42 6.50 -16.47
C GLU A 60 8.27 6.31 -15.21
N LEU A 61 8.52 7.40 -14.47
CA LEU A 61 9.24 7.34 -13.19
C LEU A 61 8.47 6.47 -12.18
N ARG A 62 7.17 6.69 -12.04
CA ARG A 62 6.29 5.91 -11.15
C ARG A 62 6.33 4.42 -11.50
N HIS A 63 6.24 4.06 -12.79
CA HIS A 63 6.34 2.68 -13.24
C HIS A 63 7.66 2.03 -12.82
N ARG A 64 8.81 2.67 -13.10
CA ARG A 64 10.14 2.13 -12.71
C ARG A 64 10.30 1.98 -11.20
N LEU A 65 9.76 2.93 -10.43
CA LEU A 65 9.76 2.84 -8.96
C LEU A 65 8.91 1.67 -8.48
N PHE A 66 7.73 1.46 -9.06
CA PHE A 66 6.83 0.38 -8.68
C PHE A 66 7.40 -0.99 -9.04
N ASP A 67 8.09 -1.14 -10.17
CA ASP A 67 8.82 -2.36 -10.52
C ASP A 67 9.88 -2.69 -9.44
N THR A 68 10.65 -1.67 -9.04
CA THR A 68 11.67 -1.80 -8.00
C THR A 68 11.06 -2.19 -6.66
N TRP A 69 9.96 -1.56 -6.27
CA TRP A 69 9.27 -1.84 -5.02
C TRP A 69 8.63 -3.23 -5.03
N THR A 70 8.05 -3.63 -6.16
CA THR A 70 7.48 -4.98 -6.36
C THR A 70 8.53 -6.05 -6.17
N ALA A 71 9.72 -5.88 -6.78
CA ALA A 71 10.83 -6.81 -6.61
C ALA A 71 11.28 -6.93 -5.15
N ARG A 72 11.28 -5.84 -4.38
CA ARG A 72 11.62 -5.86 -2.95
C ARG A 72 10.53 -6.50 -2.09
N MET A 73 9.26 -6.16 -2.34
CA MET A 73 8.15 -6.82 -1.64
C MET A 73 8.14 -8.31 -1.91
N ARG A 74 8.45 -8.76 -3.13
CA ARG A 74 8.54 -10.19 -3.45
C ARG A 74 9.52 -10.93 -2.56
N ARG A 75 10.68 -10.35 -2.25
CA ARG A 75 11.67 -10.95 -1.34
C ARG A 75 11.17 -11.07 0.10
N LEU A 76 10.26 -10.19 0.53
CA LEU A 76 9.66 -10.23 1.86
C LEU A 76 8.45 -11.17 1.92
N VAL A 77 7.63 -11.17 0.88
CA VAL A 77 6.33 -11.84 0.86
C VAL A 77 6.46 -13.31 0.46
N LEU A 78 7.29 -13.64 -0.54
CA LEU A 78 7.40 -15.02 -1.03
C LEU A 78 7.72 -16.03 0.09
N PRO A 79 8.73 -15.81 0.96
CA PRO A 79 9.03 -16.76 2.03
C PRO A 79 7.87 -16.96 3.02
N ILE A 80 7.05 -15.93 3.22
CA ILE A 80 5.86 -15.99 4.08
C ILE A 80 4.76 -16.82 3.42
N VAL A 81 4.57 -16.67 2.11
CA VAL A 81 3.58 -17.45 1.34
C VAL A 81 4.01 -18.92 1.25
N GLU A 82 5.30 -19.20 0.99
CA GLU A 82 5.86 -20.55 1.01
C GLU A 82 5.65 -21.22 2.36
N GLN A 83 5.91 -20.49 3.46
CA GLN A 83 5.64 -21.00 4.80
C GLN A 83 4.14 -21.25 5.01
N GLY A 84 3.28 -20.32 4.60
CA GLY A 84 1.83 -20.46 4.76
C GLY A 84 1.25 -21.65 4.00
N GLN A 85 1.82 -21.97 2.84
CA GLN A 85 1.52 -23.22 2.14
C GLN A 85 1.99 -24.43 2.98
N ALA A 86 3.23 -24.41 3.45
CA ALA A 86 3.83 -25.54 4.16
C ALA A 86 3.15 -25.84 5.50
N ASP A 87 2.71 -24.81 6.23
CA ASP A 87 2.01 -24.96 7.51
C ASP A 87 0.48 -25.07 7.36
N GLY A 88 -0.04 -24.98 6.13
CA GLY A 88 -1.46 -25.12 5.81
C GLY A 88 -2.32 -23.91 6.21
N SER A 89 -1.72 -22.80 6.63
CA SER A 89 -2.45 -21.58 6.95
C SER A 89 -2.91 -20.78 5.72
N LEU A 90 -2.32 -21.05 4.55
CA LEU A 90 -2.68 -20.51 3.25
C LEU A 90 -2.93 -21.64 2.25
N ASP A 91 -4.09 -21.64 1.59
CA ASP A 91 -4.40 -22.60 0.52
C ASP A 91 -3.86 -22.09 -0.82
N VAL A 92 -2.57 -22.36 -1.06
CA VAL A 92 -1.83 -21.91 -2.23
C VAL A 92 -1.19 -23.10 -2.95
N THR A 93 -1.40 -23.24 -4.26
CA THR A 93 -0.79 -24.32 -5.05
C THR A 93 0.64 -23.98 -5.51
N ASP A 94 0.84 -22.76 -6.00
CA ASP A 94 2.15 -22.25 -6.45
C ASP A 94 2.46 -20.95 -5.69
N PRO A 95 3.29 -21.01 -4.63
CA PRO A 95 3.64 -19.83 -3.84
C PRO A 95 4.26 -18.70 -4.67
N ALA A 96 5.08 -19.03 -5.66
CA ALA A 96 5.80 -18.05 -6.46
C ALA A 96 4.84 -17.28 -7.37
N ALA A 97 3.98 -17.99 -8.10
CA ALA A 97 2.99 -17.38 -8.98
C ALA A 97 1.91 -16.63 -8.19
N THR A 98 1.41 -17.21 -7.10
CA THR A 98 0.42 -16.55 -6.24
C THR A 98 0.98 -15.26 -5.63
N THR A 99 2.25 -15.26 -5.21
CA THR A 99 2.90 -14.04 -4.72
C THR A 99 2.90 -12.94 -5.78
N ASP A 100 3.18 -13.26 -7.04
CA ASP A 100 3.16 -12.25 -8.12
C ASP A 100 1.77 -11.65 -8.33
N VAL A 101 0.72 -12.48 -8.27
CA VAL A 101 -0.67 -11.99 -8.35
C VAL A 101 -1.00 -11.09 -7.18
N VAL A 102 -0.65 -11.49 -5.96
CA VAL A 102 -0.88 -10.69 -4.74
C VAL A 102 -0.17 -9.34 -4.83
N LEU A 103 1.08 -9.32 -5.30
CA LEU A 103 1.82 -8.07 -5.43
C LEU A 103 1.26 -7.16 -6.52
N ALA A 104 0.81 -7.71 -7.66
CA ALA A 104 0.11 -6.93 -8.68
C ALA A 104 -1.15 -6.28 -8.09
N MET A 105 -1.92 -7.00 -7.29
CA MET A 105 -3.08 -6.42 -6.59
C MET A 105 -2.65 -5.32 -5.61
N MET A 106 -1.66 -5.58 -4.76
CA MET A 106 -1.23 -4.62 -3.74
C MET A 106 -0.58 -3.37 -4.34
N VAL A 107 0.13 -3.46 -5.45
CA VAL A 107 0.82 -2.33 -6.10
C VAL A 107 -0.10 -1.67 -7.11
N ASP A 108 -0.47 -2.36 -8.18
CA ASP A 108 -1.26 -1.78 -9.27
C ASP A 108 -2.71 -1.54 -8.85
N GLY A 109 -3.28 -2.44 -8.04
CA GLY A 109 -4.62 -2.25 -7.50
C GLY A 109 -4.70 -1.03 -6.59
N SER A 110 -3.74 -0.86 -5.67
CA SER A 110 -3.68 0.35 -4.83
C SER A 110 -3.39 1.62 -5.64
N ALA A 111 -2.54 1.53 -6.67
CA ALA A 111 -2.22 2.62 -7.57
C ALA A 111 -3.46 3.13 -8.30
N ARG A 112 -4.21 2.22 -8.93
CA ARG A 112 -5.47 2.52 -9.64
C ARG A 112 -6.55 3.02 -8.70
N LEU A 113 -6.64 2.46 -7.49
CA LEU A 113 -7.54 2.94 -6.45
C LEU A 113 -7.25 4.41 -6.12
N THR A 114 -5.97 4.71 -5.95
CA THR A 114 -5.48 6.05 -5.62
C THR A 114 -5.74 7.04 -6.77
N ASP A 115 -5.43 6.65 -8.01
CA ASP A 115 -5.70 7.49 -9.19
C ASP A 115 -7.20 7.82 -9.33
N ARG A 116 -8.07 6.82 -9.12
CA ARG A 116 -9.52 7.01 -9.14
C ARG A 116 -10.01 7.94 -8.04
N ALA A 117 -9.52 7.75 -6.81
CA ALA A 117 -9.91 8.60 -5.68
C ALA A 117 -9.53 10.06 -5.97
N PHE A 118 -8.33 10.28 -6.49
CA PHE A 118 -7.81 11.59 -6.81
C PHE A 118 -8.48 12.27 -8.00
N ALA A 119 -9.03 11.50 -8.93
CA ALA A 119 -9.89 12.01 -9.99
C ALA A 119 -11.33 12.31 -9.53
N ALA A 120 -11.71 11.96 -8.30
CA ALA A 120 -13.09 12.07 -7.84
C ALA A 120 -13.55 13.54 -7.67
N PRO A 121 -14.69 13.93 -8.25
CA PRO A 121 -15.18 15.32 -8.24
C PRO A 121 -15.54 15.82 -6.84
N THR A 122 -15.99 14.94 -5.94
CA THR A 122 -16.46 15.31 -4.59
C THR A 122 -15.67 14.60 -3.49
N GLU A 123 -15.66 15.18 -2.29
CA GLU A 123 -15.06 14.56 -1.10
C GLU A 123 -15.75 13.22 -0.79
N ASP A 124 -17.08 13.17 -0.83
CA ASP A 124 -17.84 11.96 -0.57
C ASP A 124 -17.43 10.81 -1.50
N GLU A 125 -17.28 11.07 -2.79
CA GLU A 125 -16.88 10.05 -3.76
C GLU A 125 -15.44 9.56 -3.51
N TYR A 126 -14.52 10.48 -3.20
CA TYR A 126 -13.15 10.14 -2.83
C TYR A 126 -13.07 9.28 -1.56
N LEU A 127 -13.82 9.66 -0.53
CA LEU A 127 -13.87 8.91 0.72
C LEU A 127 -14.50 7.54 0.46
N GLN A 128 -15.59 7.48 -0.31
CA GLN A 128 -16.22 6.22 -0.69
C GLN A 128 -15.25 5.30 -1.44
N ILE A 129 -14.46 5.83 -2.39
CA ILE A 129 -13.48 5.04 -3.13
C ILE A 129 -12.46 4.40 -2.18
N PHE A 130 -11.85 5.17 -1.27
CA PHE A 130 -10.87 4.59 -0.33
C PHE A 130 -11.50 3.65 0.69
N THR A 131 -12.59 4.07 1.33
CA THR A 131 -13.26 3.31 2.41
C THR A 131 -13.92 2.02 1.94
N SER A 132 -14.33 1.94 0.66
CA SER A 132 -14.84 0.69 0.08
C SER A 132 -13.75 -0.11 -0.64
N GLY A 133 -12.83 0.58 -1.32
CA GLY A 133 -11.84 -0.02 -2.20
C GLY A 133 -10.67 -0.67 -1.48
N ALA A 134 -10.13 -0.04 -0.42
CA ALA A 134 -9.04 -0.65 0.34
C ALA A 134 -9.47 -1.97 1.03
N PRO A 135 -10.64 -2.04 1.71
CA PRO A 135 -11.16 -3.32 2.20
C PRO A 135 -11.46 -4.33 1.09
N ALA A 136 -11.96 -3.88 -0.06
CA ALA A 136 -12.20 -4.78 -1.20
C ALA A 136 -10.90 -5.38 -1.74
N LEU A 137 -9.82 -4.59 -1.80
CA LEU A 137 -8.50 -5.05 -2.21
C LEU A 137 -7.94 -6.11 -1.25
N LEU A 138 -8.01 -5.84 0.07
CA LEU A 138 -7.58 -6.80 1.10
C LEU A 138 -8.37 -8.11 1.04
N ARG A 139 -9.71 -8.04 0.87
CA ARG A 139 -10.53 -9.24 0.64
C ARG A 139 -10.18 -9.98 -0.65
N GLY A 140 -9.70 -9.27 -1.66
CA GLY A 140 -9.18 -9.89 -2.88
C GLY A 140 -7.89 -10.68 -2.61
N VAL A 141 -6.93 -10.05 -1.92
CA VAL A 141 -5.67 -10.66 -1.49
C VAL A 141 -5.93 -11.89 -0.60
N GLU A 142 -6.87 -11.79 0.34
CA GLU A 142 -7.31 -12.88 1.21
C GLU A 142 -7.75 -14.12 0.43
N ARG A 143 -8.59 -13.91 -0.59
CA ARG A 143 -9.09 -15.00 -1.43
C ARG A 143 -7.99 -15.62 -2.29
N VAL A 144 -7.11 -14.79 -2.85
CA VAL A 144 -5.99 -15.27 -3.68
C VAL A 144 -5.00 -16.09 -2.87
N LEU A 145 -4.78 -15.72 -1.62
CA LEU A 145 -3.92 -16.47 -0.69
C LEU A 145 -4.61 -17.69 -0.07
N GLY A 146 -5.90 -17.92 -0.34
CA GLY A 146 -6.64 -19.02 0.27
C GLY A 146 -6.74 -18.91 1.80
N ALA A 147 -6.66 -17.69 2.34
CA ALA A 147 -6.79 -17.46 3.77
C ALA A 147 -8.25 -17.52 4.21
N ALA A 148 -8.49 -17.80 5.49
CA ALA A 148 -9.84 -17.82 6.04
C ALA A 148 -10.51 -16.43 5.91
N PRO A 149 -11.84 -16.37 5.68
CA PRO A 149 -12.55 -15.10 5.58
C PRO A 149 -12.36 -14.19 6.82
N GLY A 150 -12.04 -12.92 6.60
CA GLY A 150 -11.85 -11.94 7.68
C GLY A 150 -10.47 -12.00 8.36
N THR A 151 -9.52 -12.72 7.76
CA THR A 151 -8.11 -12.75 8.18
C THR A 151 -7.43 -11.42 7.90
N PHE A 152 -7.59 -10.87 6.70
CA PHE A 152 -6.98 -9.61 6.29
C PHE A 152 -8.01 -8.49 6.34
N VAL A 153 -8.13 -7.91 7.53
CA VAL A 153 -9.01 -6.77 7.79
C VAL A 153 -8.20 -5.52 8.09
N GLN A 154 -8.72 -4.39 7.63
CA GLN A 154 -8.22 -3.08 8.04
C GLN A 154 -8.66 -2.85 9.49
N ALA A 155 -7.71 -2.90 10.42
CA ALA A 155 -8.01 -2.87 11.85
C ALA A 155 -8.43 -1.49 12.39
N GLN A 156 -8.20 -0.43 11.60
CA GLN A 156 -8.46 0.96 11.99
C GLN A 156 -9.35 1.63 10.95
N ASP A 157 -10.17 2.57 11.40
CA ASP A 157 -10.88 3.49 10.51
C ASP A 157 -9.93 4.59 10.05
N PHE A 158 -9.70 4.68 8.75
CA PHE A 158 -8.82 5.68 8.14
C PHE A 158 -9.59 6.80 7.45
N THR A 159 -10.90 6.91 7.65
CA THR A 159 -11.74 7.92 6.99
C THR A 159 -11.22 9.35 7.21
N GLU A 160 -10.87 9.72 8.45
CA GLU A 160 -10.29 11.03 8.75
C GLU A 160 -8.90 11.21 8.13
N THR A 161 -8.08 10.15 8.11
CA THR A 161 -6.77 10.16 7.45
C THR A 161 -6.93 10.43 5.95
N TYR A 162 -7.84 9.71 5.28
CA TYR A 162 -8.13 9.94 3.87
C TYR A 162 -8.64 11.36 3.65
N ARG A 163 -9.57 11.85 4.46
CA ARG A 163 -10.08 13.22 4.35
C ARG A 163 -8.95 14.24 4.44
N ALA A 164 -8.08 14.13 5.43
CA ALA A 164 -6.95 15.03 5.64
C ALA A 164 -5.95 15.02 4.48
N MET A 165 -5.80 13.89 3.76
CA MET A 165 -4.91 13.77 2.62
C MET A 165 -5.42 14.47 1.34
N ARG A 166 -6.72 14.70 1.19
CA ARG A 166 -7.32 15.19 -0.07
C ARG A 166 -6.81 16.57 -0.47
N ALA A 167 -6.88 17.55 0.43
CA ALA A 167 -6.51 18.93 0.11
C ALA A 167 -5.00 19.09 -0.21
N PRO A 168 -4.06 18.54 0.59
CA PRO A 168 -2.64 18.57 0.26
C PRO A 168 -2.34 17.87 -1.07
N PHE A 169 -3.04 16.77 -1.38
CA PHE A 169 -2.89 16.08 -2.65
C PHE A 169 -3.29 16.96 -3.84
N LEU A 170 -4.50 17.56 -3.80
CA LEU A 170 -4.98 18.40 -4.89
C LEU A 170 -4.08 19.63 -5.09
N ALA A 171 -3.58 20.22 -4.00
CA ALA A 171 -2.61 21.32 -4.07
C ALA A 171 -1.30 20.89 -4.74
N ALA A 172 -0.80 19.70 -4.40
CA ALA A 172 0.39 19.11 -4.99
C ALA A 172 0.24 18.81 -6.49
N LEU A 173 -0.92 18.32 -6.93
CA LEU A 173 -1.20 18.07 -8.35
C LEU A 173 -1.32 19.37 -9.16
N HIS A 174 -2.11 20.33 -8.68
CA HIS A 174 -2.46 21.54 -9.43
C HIS A 174 -1.46 22.69 -9.25
N GLY A 175 -0.42 22.50 -8.44
CA GLY A 175 0.65 23.49 -8.27
C GLY A 175 0.25 24.72 -7.45
N THR A 176 -0.82 24.66 -6.67
CA THR A 176 -1.22 25.76 -5.77
C THR A 176 -0.42 25.70 -4.48
N HIS A 177 0.72 26.40 -4.45
CA HIS A 177 1.29 26.83 -3.17
C HIS A 177 0.26 27.75 -2.47
N PRO A 178 0.05 27.64 -1.14
CA PRO A 178 -0.69 28.66 -0.42
C PRO A 178 0.06 29.98 -0.65
N THR A 179 -0.62 30.94 -1.27
CA THR A 179 -0.14 32.31 -1.41
C THR A 179 0.31 32.79 -0.04
N ARG A 180 1.62 32.92 0.15
CA ARG A 180 2.20 33.68 1.27
C ARG A 180 1.59 35.07 1.17
N SER A 181 0.66 35.39 2.07
CA SER A 181 0.19 36.75 2.26
C SER A 181 1.39 37.58 2.69
N VAL A 182 1.91 38.39 1.77
CA VAL A 182 2.86 39.45 2.08
C VAL A 182 2.10 40.45 2.96
N ARG A 183 2.52 40.53 4.23
CA ARG A 183 2.30 41.70 5.09
C ARG A 183 3.66 42.32 5.36
#